data_AF-A0ABF7PHL7-F1
#
_entry.id   AF-A0ABF7PHL7-F1
#
_cell.length_a   1.000
_cell.length_b   1.000
_cell.length_c   1.000
_cell.angle_alpha   90.00
_cell.angle_beta   90.00
_cell.angle_gamma   90.00
#
_symmetry.space_group_name_H-M   'P 1'
#
loop_
_entity.id
_entity.type
_entity.pdbx_description
1 polymer ?
#
loop_
_entity_poly.entity_id
_entity_poly.type
_entity_poly.pdbx_seq_one_letter_code
_entity_poly.pdbx_strand_id
1 'polypeptide(L)'
;METLNDLVTRLEHSHPNSSLLKDLSLIQGNEQYNYIKWGDLSNSQNLNELVFQYEKAPYPSITCGILTYNEERCIKRCLDSLGSQFDEILVLDSHSTDNTTKIINRDFPMVKVIYEPWIDDFSFHRNKLISLTSSEWIYYIDADNYCVDSTNKFKRVAKLIQFLSIDCIISPMIKEHIGHVYTDNRKMFSVKKGIQFKGKVHEEPINADGSIPQNITVDIMICHDGYDPEVINLSEKNDRNIKLTRQMMEEEPSNPKWLYFYARELHYASEDTHIIETLLIKAIDLYKQSTYKRYQPEAILLLCSILFQKRQIRKLNEYLDLLEELQPLCSDVNYYRSLILFYDIRLKTGKLLDTLKSSELENNKYSFIDSSKDHIKALLIELYCSIDDWEGAFTLFDELQSTEARNKFLRRVKTINTHISKKI
;
A
#
# COMPACT_ATOMS: atom_id res chain seq x y z
N MET A 1 -14.47 -7.85 28.09
CA MET A 1 -13.78 -8.83 27.21
C MET A 1 -12.30 -8.54 27.32
N GLU A 2 -11.53 -9.58 27.65
CA GLU A 2 -10.07 -9.56 27.63
C GLU A 2 -9.57 -9.33 26.20
N THR A 3 -8.48 -8.58 26.03
CA THR A 3 -7.85 -8.38 24.71
C THR A 3 -6.94 -9.56 24.37
N LEU A 4 -6.52 -9.67 23.12
CA LEU A 4 -5.52 -10.66 22.76
C LEU A 4 -4.17 -10.38 23.44
N ASN A 5 -3.86 -9.11 23.74
CA ASN A 5 -2.62 -8.69 24.39
C ASN A 5 -2.51 -9.24 25.83
N ASP A 6 -3.62 -9.23 26.56
CA ASP A 6 -3.68 -9.79 27.92
C ASP A 6 -3.40 -11.30 27.91
N LEU A 7 -3.98 -12.03 26.95
CA LEU A 7 -3.75 -13.47 26.78
C LEU A 7 -2.28 -13.78 26.42
N VAL A 8 -1.72 -13.04 25.46
CA VAL A 8 -0.32 -13.21 25.05
C VAL A 8 0.62 -13.01 26.23
N THR A 9 0.44 -11.92 27.00
CA THR A 9 1.25 -11.61 28.18
C THR A 9 1.22 -12.76 29.21
N ARG A 10 0.04 -13.32 29.45
CA ARG A 10 -0.15 -14.45 30.39
C ARG A 10 0.51 -15.74 29.87
N LEU A 11 0.43 -16.00 28.57
CA LEU A 11 1.05 -17.18 27.94
C LEU A 11 2.58 -17.07 27.90
N GLU A 12 3.14 -15.90 27.64
CA GLU A 12 4.59 -15.69 27.68
C GLU A 12 5.18 -16.02 29.06
N HIS A 13 4.46 -15.67 30.13
CA HIS A 13 4.90 -15.95 31.49
C HIS A 13 4.75 -17.43 31.88
N SER A 14 3.63 -18.07 31.53
CA SER A 14 3.27 -19.40 32.05
C SER A 14 3.54 -20.55 31.07
N HIS A 15 3.51 -20.29 29.77
CA HIS A 15 3.59 -21.29 28.68
C HIS A 15 4.41 -20.78 27.48
N PRO A 16 5.65 -20.33 27.67
CA PRO A 16 6.45 -19.67 26.61
C PRO A 16 6.73 -20.57 25.39
N ASN A 17 6.57 -21.89 25.53
CA ASN A 17 6.83 -22.86 24.46
C ASN A 17 5.56 -23.46 23.83
N SER A 18 4.38 -23.03 24.26
CA SER A 18 3.10 -23.57 23.76
C SER A 18 2.90 -23.32 22.27
N SER A 19 2.20 -24.24 21.61
CA SER A 19 1.79 -24.06 20.21
C SER A 19 0.84 -22.87 20.04
N LEU A 20 -0.02 -22.61 21.02
CA LEU A 20 -0.92 -21.45 21.03
C LEU A 20 -0.15 -20.14 20.95
N LEU A 21 0.88 -19.94 21.78
CA LEU A 21 1.71 -18.74 21.74
C LEU A 21 2.48 -18.61 20.42
N LYS A 22 3.01 -19.70 19.89
CA LYS A 22 3.72 -19.74 18.59
C LYS A 22 2.81 -19.44 17.40
N ASP A 23 1.52 -19.76 17.50
CA ASP A 23 0.54 -19.46 16.45
C ASP A 23 0.02 -18.04 16.61
N LEU A 24 -0.16 -17.54 17.84
CA LEU A 24 -0.45 -16.13 18.12
C LEU A 24 0.60 -15.21 17.51
N SER A 25 1.89 -15.55 17.58
CA SER A 25 2.96 -14.77 16.96
C SER A 25 2.91 -14.69 15.43
N LEU A 26 2.01 -15.43 14.77
CA LEU A 26 1.74 -15.25 13.34
C LEU A 26 0.89 -14.01 13.06
N ILE A 27 0.20 -13.44 14.04
CA ILE A 27 -0.48 -12.15 13.89
C ILE A 27 0.58 -11.04 13.95
N GLN A 28 0.62 -10.22 12.92
CA GLN A 28 1.66 -9.22 12.74
C GLN A 28 1.34 -7.94 13.54
N GLY A 29 2.34 -7.34 14.18
CA GLY A 29 2.22 -6.06 14.88
C GLY A 29 1.49 -6.17 16.23
N ASN A 30 2.24 -6.02 17.32
CA ASN A 30 1.71 -6.09 18.70
C ASN A 30 0.56 -5.12 18.96
N GLU A 31 0.51 -3.99 18.25
CA GLU A 31 -0.57 -3.02 18.35
C GLU A 31 -1.93 -3.61 17.96
N GLN A 32 -1.99 -4.57 17.03
CA GLN A 32 -3.24 -5.22 16.62
C GLN A 32 -3.89 -5.97 17.80
N TYR A 33 -3.09 -6.52 18.71
CA TYR A 33 -3.58 -7.28 19.86
C TYR A 33 -4.48 -6.48 20.79
N ASN A 34 -4.28 -5.16 20.88
CA ASN A 34 -5.07 -4.28 21.74
C ASN A 34 -6.51 -4.12 21.25
N TYR A 35 -6.76 -4.36 19.96
CA TYR A 35 -8.05 -4.15 19.31
C TYR A 35 -8.75 -5.45 18.94
N ILE A 36 -8.07 -6.60 19.07
CA ILE A 36 -8.65 -7.91 18.81
C ILE A 36 -9.29 -8.42 20.10
N LYS A 37 -10.61 -8.49 20.08
CA LYS A 37 -11.39 -9.22 21.07
C LYS A 37 -11.48 -10.67 20.61
N TRP A 38 -11.36 -11.59 21.56
CA TRP A 38 -11.58 -13.01 21.34
C TRP A 38 -12.79 -13.47 22.17
N GLY A 39 -13.37 -14.61 21.79
CA GLY A 39 -14.62 -15.10 22.37
C GLY A 39 -14.57 -15.26 23.88
N ASP A 40 -15.74 -15.28 24.51
CA ASP A 40 -15.90 -15.41 25.96
C ASP A 40 -15.59 -16.84 26.41
N LEU A 41 -14.32 -17.24 26.32
CA LEU A 41 -13.77 -18.39 27.03
C LEU A 41 -13.57 -18.03 28.53
N SER A 42 -14.44 -17.19 29.09
CA SER A 42 -14.43 -16.68 30.47
C SER A 42 -14.51 -17.77 31.54
N ASN A 43 -14.82 -19.02 31.17
CA ASN A 43 -14.68 -20.18 32.04
C ASN A 43 -13.26 -20.79 32.06
N SER A 44 -12.34 -20.35 31.20
CA SER A 44 -10.93 -20.77 31.17
C SER A 44 -10.05 -19.84 32.01
N GLN A 45 -10.35 -19.69 33.31
CA GLN A 45 -9.35 -19.15 34.24
C GLN A 45 -8.06 -20.02 34.26
N ASN A 46 -8.14 -21.25 33.74
CA ASN A 46 -7.01 -22.18 33.64
C ASN A 46 -6.35 -22.15 32.24
N LEU A 47 -5.19 -21.50 32.15
CA LEU A 47 -4.37 -21.46 30.93
C LEU A 47 -3.88 -22.85 30.48
N ASN A 48 -3.66 -23.79 31.41
CA ASN A 48 -3.21 -25.14 31.06
C ASN A 48 -4.28 -25.85 30.22
N GLU A 49 -5.55 -25.71 30.61
CA GLU A 49 -6.68 -26.30 29.89
C GLU A 49 -6.84 -25.66 28.51
N LEU A 50 -6.72 -24.32 28.43
CA LEU A 50 -6.77 -23.61 27.15
C LEU A 50 -5.68 -24.08 26.18
N VAL A 51 -4.44 -24.18 26.64
CA VAL A 51 -3.30 -24.68 25.84
C VAL A 51 -3.52 -26.13 25.42
N PHE A 52 -3.97 -26.98 26.35
CA PHE A 52 -4.25 -28.39 26.06
C PHE A 52 -5.37 -28.55 25.01
N GLN A 53 -6.45 -27.80 25.13
CA GLN A 53 -7.55 -27.79 24.17
C GLN A 53 -7.08 -27.28 22.80
N TYR A 54 -6.24 -26.24 22.77
CA TYR A 54 -5.67 -25.75 21.52
C TYR A 54 -4.81 -26.80 20.83
N GLU A 55 -3.95 -27.51 21.57
CA GLU A 55 -3.11 -28.57 21.02
C GLU A 55 -3.92 -29.71 20.41
N LYS A 56 -5.07 -30.04 21.02
CA LYS A 56 -5.99 -31.08 20.54
C LYS A 56 -6.96 -30.61 19.45
N ALA A 57 -7.15 -29.31 19.28
CA ALA A 57 -8.07 -28.78 18.29
C ALA A 57 -7.64 -29.17 16.86
N PRO A 58 -8.59 -29.64 16.02
CA PRO A 58 -8.28 -30.04 14.65
C PRO A 58 -7.92 -28.81 13.79
N TYR A 59 -7.17 -29.05 12.72
CA TYR A 59 -7.00 -28.05 11.68
C TYR A 59 -8.26 -27.99 10.81
N PRO A 60 -8.84 -26.80 10.57
CA PRO A 60 -9.98 -26.68 9.66
C PRO A 60 -9.53 -26.92 8.21
N SER A 61 -10.47 -27.33 7.37
CA SER A 61 -10.23 -27.46 5.93
C SER A 61 -10.17 -26.09 5.26
N ILE A 62 -9.27 -25.93 4.28
CA ILE A 62 -9.10 -24.68 3.53
C ILE A 62 -9.10 -24.94 2.03
N THR A 63 -9.95 -24.21 1.30
CA THR A 63 -9.92 -24.12 -0.16
C THR A 63 -9.08 -22.92 -0.59
N CYS A 64 -8.12 -23.14 -1.48
CA CYS A 64 -7.45 -22.07 -2.22
C CYS A 64 -8.22 -21.77 -3.51
N GLY A 65 -8.67 -20.53 -3.67
CA GLY A 65 -9.35 -20.03 -4.86
C GLY A 65 -8.44 -19.16 -5.71
N ILE A 66 -8.36 -19.43 -7.00
CA ILE A 66 -7.56 -18.68 -7.97
C ILE A 66 -8.47 -18.22 -9.10
N LEU A 67 -8.45 -16.92 -9.40
CA LEU A 67 -9.01 -16.38 -10.64
C LEU A 67 -7.92 -16.33 -11.70
N THR A 68 -8.24 -16.74 -12.93
CA THR A 68 -7.20 -16.90 -13.96
C THR A 68 -7.72 -16.53 -15.36
N TYR A 69 -6.87 -15.86 -16.13
CA TYR A 69 -7.07 -15.59 -17.56
C TYR A 69 -5.71 -15.32 -18.23
N ASN A 70 -5.27 -16.23 -19.11
CA ASN A 70 -3.99 -16.15 -19.84
C ASN A 70 -2.76 -15.94 -18.94
N GLU A 71 -2.50 -16.89 -18.05
CA GLU A 71 -1.43 -16.86 -17.04
C GLU A 71 -0.41 -17.99 -17.23
N GLU A 72 -0.17 -18.46 -18.46
CA GLU A 72 0.69 -19.62 -18.73
C GLU A 72 2.13 -19.44 -18.21
N ARG A 73 2.57 -18.18 -18.09
CA ARG A 73 3.88 -17.79 -17.57
C ARG A 73 4.06 -18.10 -16.08
N CYS A 74 3.04 -17.84 -15.26
CA CYS A 74 3.18 -17.79 -13.80
C CYS A 74 2.32 -18.85 -13.08
N ILE A 75 1.26 -19.36 -13.71
CA ILE A 75 0.30 -20.28 -13.06
C ILE A 75 0.98 -21.51 -12.46
N LYS A 76 1.98 -22.07 -13.15
CA LYS A 76 2.74 -23.22 -12.65
C LYS A 76 3.42 -22.89 -11.33
N ARG A 77 4.09 -21.73 -11.26
CA ARG A 77 4.82 -21.29 -10.07
C ARG A 77 3.88 -20.97 -8.91
N CYS A 78 2.75 -20.33 -9.20
CA CYS A 78 1.69 -20.11 -8.23
C CYS A 78 1.26 -21.44 -7.60
N LEU A 79 0.87 -22.43 -8.42
CA LEU A 79 0.40 -23.73 -7.95
C LEU A 79 1.50 -24.55 -7.24
N ASP A 80 2.73 -24.57 -7.76
CA ASP A 80 3.87 -25.21 -7.10
C ASP A 80 4.08 -24.65 -5.67
N SER A 81 3.86 -23.35 -5.48
CA SER A 81 4.09 -22.67 -4.20
C SER A 81 3.05 -22.98 -3.11
N LEU A 82 1.86 -23.45 -3.49
CA LEU A 82 0.79 -23.75 -2.53
C LEU A 82 1.11 -25.01 -1.72
N GLY A 83 1.88 -25.94 -2.29
CA GLY A 83 2.28 -27.20 -1.64
C GLY A 83 1.08 -27.98 -1.09
N SER A 84 1.24 -28.56 0.10
CA SER A 84 0.19 -29.34 0.79
C SER A 84 -0.60 -28.53 1.82
N GLN A 85 -0.64 -27.20 1.70
CA GLN A 85 -1.24 -26.31 2.71
C GLN A 85 -2.77 -26.21 2.60
N PHE A 86 -3.35 -26.66 1.48
CA PHE A 86 -4.76 -26.55 1.18
C PHE A 86 -5.36 -27.93 0.92
N ASP A 87 -6.62 -28.10 1.32
CA ASP A 87 -7.36 -29.35 1.17
C ASP A 87 -8.06 -29.43 -0.20
N GLU A 88 -8.32 -28.27 -0.80
CA GLU A 88 -8.91 -28.12 -2.13
C GLU A 88 -8.28 -26.91 -2.83
N ILE A 89 -8.06 -27.03 -4.14
CA ILE A 89 -7.65 -25.91 -4.99
C ILE A 89 -8.66 -25.79 -6.12
N LEU A 90 -9.30 -24.62 -6.20
CA LEU A 90 -10.25 -24.26 -7.24
C LEU A 90 -9.62 -23.17 -8.10
N VAL A 91 -9.50 -23.44 -9.41
CA VAL A 91 -9.13 -22.43 -10.40
C VAL A 91 -10.37 -22.09 -11.20
N LEU A 92 -10.80 -20.84 -11.14
CA LEU A 92 -11.82 -20.30 -12.03
C LEU A 92 -11.12 -19.63 -13.22
N ASP A 93 -11.21 -20.28 -14.37
CA ASP A 93 -10.62 -19.84 -15.63
C ASP A 93 -11.65 -19.09 -16.48
N SER A 94 -11.30 -17.87 -16.88
CA SER A 94 -12.15 -17.01 -17.73
C SER A 94 -11.97 -17.31 -19.22
N HIS A 95 -11.90 -18.60 -19.57
CA HIS A 95 -11.61 -19.10 -20.92
C HIS A 95 -10.26 -18.63 -21.46
N SER A 96 -9.18 -18.99 -20.78
CA SER A 96 -7.81 -18.75 -21.27
C SER A 96 -7.62 -19.35 -22.67
N THR A 97 -6.95 -18.58 -23.53
CA THR A 97 -6.63 -18.92 -24.92
C THR A 97 -5.20 -19.41 -25.10
N ASP A 98 -4.34 -19.19 -24.09
CA ASP A 98 -2.96 -19.67 -24.03
C ASP A 98 -2.88 -21.10 -23.43
N ASN A 99 -1.69 -21.55 -23.00
CA ASN A 99 -1.53 -22.88 -22.42
C ASN A 99 -1.86 -22.97 -20.92
N THR A 100 -2.42 -21.94 -20.30
CA THR A 100 -2.71 -21.91 -18.86
C THR A 100 -3.44 -23.14 -18.37
N THR A 101 -4.59 -23.45 -18.97
CA THR A 101 -5.42 -24.60 -18.56
C THR A 101 -4.77 -25.94 -18.91
N LYS A 102 -3.99 -25.99 -19.99
CA LYS A 102 -3.21 -27.20 -20.35
C LYS A 102 -2.13 -27.49 -19.30
N ILE A 103 -1.44 -26.47 -18.81
CA ILE A 103 -0.44 -26.59 -17.75
C ILE A 103 -1.11 -27.11 -16.47
N ILE A 104 -2.24 -26.51 -16.06
CA ILE A 104 -2.97 -26.94 -14.85
C ILE A 104 -3.39 -28.41 -14.98
N ASN A 105 -4.08 -28.78 -16.06
CA ASN A 105 -4.60 -30.14 -16.23
C ASN A 105 -3.51 -31.20 -16.35
N ARG A 106 -2.34 -30.85 -16.91
CA ARG A 106 -1.21 -31.78 -17.08
C ARG A 106 -0.41 -31.96 -15.78
N ASP A 107 -0.08 -30.85 -15.12
CA ASP A 107 0.90 -30.84 -14.02
C ASP A 107 0.24 -30.92 -12.64
N PHE A 108 -1.04 -30.55 -12.52
CA PHE A 108 -1.76 -30.44 -11.25
C PHE A 108 -3.14 -31.13 -11.31
N PRO A 109 -3.19 -32.46 -11.45
CA PRO A 109 -4.44 -33.20 -11.62
C PRO A 109 -5.40 -33.14 -10.41
N MET A 110 -4.92 -32.67 -9.24
CA MET A 110 -5.73 -32.44 -8.05
C MET A 110 -6.50 -31.11 -8.08
N VAL A 111 -6.13 -30.19 -8.96
CA VAL A 111 -6.75 -28.86 -9.08
C VAL A 111 -8.05 -28.99 -9.86
N LYS A 112 -9.14 -28.46 -9.31
CA LYS A 112 -10.43 -28.40 -10.01
C LYS A 112 -10.49 -27.11 -10.83
N VAL A 113 -10.49 -27.25 -12.15
CA VAL A 113 -10.67 -26.12 -13.08
C VAL A 113 -12.16 -25.94 -13.37
N ILE A 114 -12.66 -24.73 -13.12
CA ILE A 114 -14.01 -24.28 -13.44
C ILE A 114 -13.91 -23.24 -14.53
N TYR A 115 -14.65 -23.43 -15.62
CA TYR A 115 -14.72 -22.46 -16.71
C TYR A 115 -15.92 -21.54 -16.49
N GLU A 116 -15.70 -20.24 -16.46
CA GLU A 116 -16.75 -19.24 -16.26
C GLU A 116 -16.41 -17.99 -17.10
N PRO A 117 -17.25 -17.61 -18.07
CA PRO A 117 -17.02 -16.42 -18.90
C PRO A 117 -16.86 -15.15 -18.07
N TRP A 118 -15.92 -14.29 -18.47
CA TRP A 118 -15.78 -12.97 -17.86
C TRP A 118 -17.04 -12.14 -18.10
N ILE A 119 -17.69 -11.71 -17.02
CA ILE A 119 -18.94 -10.91 -17.08
C ILE A 119 -18.77 -9.47 -16.59
N ASP A 120 -17.56 -8.92 -16.65
CA ASP A 120 -17.28 -7.54 -16.19
C ASP A 120 -17.55 -7.35 -14.68
N ASP A 121 -17.32 -8.37 -13.84
CA ASP A 121 -17.54 -8.31 -12.39
C ASP A 121 -16.61 -9.25 -11.60
N PHE A 122 -15.55 -8.70 -10.99
CA PHE A 122 -14.62 -9.47 -10.15
C PHE A 122 -15.30 -10.08 -8.92
N SER A 123 -16.24 -9.37 -8.31
CA SER A 123 -16.98 -9.88 -7.14
C SER A 123 -17.81 -11.10 -7.50
N PHE A 124 -18.45 -11.12 -8.66
CA PHE A 124 -19.19 -12.29 -9.15
C PHE A 124 -18.29 -13.54 -9.18
N HIS A 125 -17.11 -13.44 -9.78
CA HIS A 125 -16.19 -14.56 -9.91
C HIS A 125 -15.63 -15.03 -8.56
N ARG A 126 -15.31 -14.11 -7.64
CA ARG A 126 -14.93 -14.49 -6.26
C ARG A 126 -16.08 -15.18 -5.53
N ASN A 127 -17.28 -14.62 -5.59
CA ASN A 127 -18.47 -15.19 -4.95
C ASN A 127 -18.84 -16.56 -5.55
N LYS A 128 -18.60 -16.78 -6.84
CA LYS A 128 -18.72 -18.09 -7.48
C LYS A 128 -17.78 -19.10 -6.83
N LEU A 129 -16.51 -18.76 -6.62
CA LEU A 129 -15.56 -19.62 -5.89
C LEU A 129 -16.02 -19.89 -4.44
N ILE A 130 -16.56 -18.90 -3.73
CA ILE A 130 -17.16 -19.11 -2.39
C ILE A 130 -18.29 -20.14 -2.47
N SER A 131 -19.16 -20.06 -3.48
CA SER A 131 -20.29 -20.99 -3.60
C SER A 131 -19.89 -22.43 -3.95
N LEU A 132 -18.71 -22.62 -4.55
CA LEU A 132 -18.19 -23.90 -5.01
C LEU A 132 -17.25 -24.56 -3.99
N THR A 133 -16.80 -23.83 -2.98
CA THR A 133 -15.90 -24.35 -1.94
C THR A 133 -16.57 -25.48 -1.15
N SER A 134 -15.81 -26.53 -0.88
CA SER A 134 -16.23 -27.61 0.03
C SER A 134 -15.63 -27.49 1.43
N SER A 135 -14.75 -26.50 1.64
CA SER A 135 -14.00 -26.31 2.88
C SER A 135 -14.67 -25.33 3.86
N GLU A 136 -14.25 -25.38 5.12
CA GLU A 136 -14.70 -24.44 6.16
C GLU A 136 -14.17 -23.01 5.96
N TRP A 137 -13.02 -22.89 5.31
CA TRP A 137 -12.32 -21.64 5.01
C TRP A 137 -12.01 -21.53 3.53
N ILE A 138 -11.88 -20.29 3.06
CA ILE A 138 -11.38 -19.97 1.72
C ILE A 138 -10.23 -18.96 1.83
N TYR A 139 -9.21 -19.15 0.99
CA TYR A 139 -8.13 -18.20 0.75
C TYR A 139 -8.04 -17.90 -0.74
N TYR A 140 -7.84 -16.64 -1.11
CA TYR A 140 -7.59 -16.22 -2.47
C TYR A 140 -6.11 -15.96 -2.72
N ILE A 141 -5.60 -16.42 -3.85
CA ILE A 141 -4.30 -16.01 -4.37
C ILE A 141 -4.47 -15.63 -5.84
N ASP A 142 -3.77 -14.58 -6.26
CA ASP A 142 -3.78 -14.18 -7.67
C ASP A 142 -2.81 -15.10 -8.44
N ALA A 143 -3.08 -15.39 -9.70
CA ALA A 143 -2.28 -16.35 -10.48
C ALA A 143 -0.82 -15.91 -10.67
N ASP A 144 -0.55 -14.61 -10.60
CA ASP A 144 0.78 -14.01 -10.63
C ASP A 144 1.38 -13.82 -9.22
N ASN A 145 0.79 -14.40 -8.18
CA ASN A 145 1.33 -14.41 -6.81
C ASN A 145 1.83 -15.81 -6.45
N TYR A 146 2.83 -15.90 -5.58
CA TYR A 146 3.34 -17.18 -5.09
C TYR A 146 3.73 -17.10 -3.61
N CYS A 147 3.47 -18.16 -2.87
CA CYS A 147 3.79 -18.25 -1.44
C CYS A 147 5.27 -18.61 -1.25
N VAL A 148 5.95 -17.94 -0.33
CA VAL A 148 7.35 -18.29 0.04
C VAL A 148 7.39 -19.24 1.24
N ASP A 149 6.30 -19.30 2.02
CA ASP A 149 6.21 -20.08 3.25
C ASP A 149 5.68 -21.51 2.98
N SER A 150 6.45 -22.52 3.38
CA SER A 150 6.07 -23.95 3.30
C SER A 150 5.65 -24.57 4.63
N THR A 151 5.40 -23.76 5.67
CA THR A 151 5.24 -24.21 7.08
C THR A 151 3.80 -24.36 7.56
N ASN A 152 2.86 -24.59 6.63
CA ASN A 152 1.43 -24.79 6.92
C ASN A 152 0.80 -23.64 7.73
N LYS A 153 1.31 -22.40 7.56
CA LYS A 153 0.87 -21.23 8.33
C LYS A 153 -0.60 -20.93 8.11
N PHE A 154 -1.13 -21.13 6.90
CA PHE A 154 -2.57 -20.94 6.61
C PHE A 154 -3.47 -21.76 7.54
N LYS A 155 -3.20 -23.07 7.69
CA LYS A 155 -3.99 -23.94 8.60
C LYS A 155 -3.81 -23.55 10.07
N ARG A 156 -2.60 -23.15 10.48
CA ARG A 156 -2.33 -22.68 11.85
C ARG A 156 -3.11 -21.41 12.17
N VAL A 157 -3.12 -20.43 11.26
CA VAL A 157 -3.90 -19.19 11.43
C VAL A 157 -5.40 -19.50 11.44
N ALA A 158 -5.91 -20.31 10.52
CA ALA A 158 -7.33 -20.68 10.50
C ALA A 158 -7.76 -21.36 11.82
N LYS A 159 -6.95 -22.32 12.30
CA LYS A 159 -7.15 -22.99 13.59
C LYS A 159 -7.16 -22.00 14.74
N LEU A 160 -6.19 -21.09 14.80
CA LEU A 160 -6.09 -20.06 15.85
C LEU A 160 -7.34 -19.17 15.89
N ILE A 161 -7.70 -18.57 14.77
CA ILE A 161 -8.84 -17.65 14.67
C ILE A 161 -10.15 -18.36 15.01
N GLN A 162 -10.33 -19.60 14.53
CA GLN A 162 -11.50 -20.42 14.83
C GLN A 162 -11.56 -20.82 16.31
N PHE A 163 -10.44 -21.26 16.89
CA PHE A 163 -10.37 -21.69 18.29
C PHE A 163 -10.68 -20.54 19.25
N LEU A 164 -10.09 -19.37 19.01
CA LEU A 164 -10.32 -18.16 19.80
C LEU A 164 -11.64 -17.45 19.45
N SER A 165 -12.40 -17.96 18.48
CA SER A 165 -13.65 -17.36 18.00
C SER A 165 -13.50 -15.89 17.63
N ILE A 166 -12.41 -15.54 16.96
CA ILE A 166 -12.11 -14.16 16.56
C ILE A 166 -12.89 -13.83 15.28
N ASP A 167 -13.69 -12.76 15.34
CA ASP A 167 -14.45 -12.31 14.18
C ASP A 167 -13.62 -11.38 13.27
N CYS A 168 -12.83 -11.97 12.37
CA CYS A 168 -12.04 -11.23 11.41
C CYS A 168 -12.05 -11.80 9.98
N ILE A 169 -11.44 -11.04 9.09
CA ILE A 169 -10.83 -11.45 7.83
C ILE A 169 -9.31 -11.34 7.94
N ILE A 170 -8.59 -12.19 7.22
CA ILE A 170 -7.13 -12.31 7.31
C ILE A 170 -6.48 -11.77 6.04
N SER A 171 -5.42 -10.98 6.24
CA SER A 171 -4.51 -10.50 5.19
C SER A 171 -3.11 -11.09 5.38
N PRO A 172 -2.64 -11.95 4.47
CA PRO A 172 -1.21 -12.21 4.30
C PRO A 172 -0.44 -10.93 3.93
N MET A 173 0.88 -10.96 4.01
CA MET A 173 1.75 -9.87 3.56
C MET A 173 2.10 -10.09 2.09
N ILE A 174 1.79 -9.13 1.22
CA ILE A 174 2.12 -9.20 -0.22
C ILE A 174 3.33 -8.31 -0.49
N LYS A 175 4.45 -8.92 -0.87
CA LYS A 175 5.66 -8.21 -1.28
C LYS A 175 5.64 -7.93 -2.78
N GLU A 176 5.62 -6.63 -3.10
CA GLU A 176 5.72 -6.09 -4.46
C GLU A 176 7.18 -6.09 -4.96
N HIS A 177 7.36 -5.94 -6.28
CA HIS A 177 8.68 -5.90 -6.96
C HIS A 177 9.59 -4.81 -6.45
N ILE A 178 8.99 -3.65 -6.19
CA ILE A 178 9.67 -2.46 -5.70
C ILE A 178 10.03 -2.55 -4.20
N GLY A 179 9.80 -3.69 -3.55
CA GLY A 179 10.10 -3.94 -2.15
C GLY A 179 9.03 -3.46 -1.17
N HIS A 180 8.00 -2.75 -1.64
CA HIS A 180 6.84 -2.38 -0.83
C HIS A 180 6.07 -3.63 -0.38
N VAL A 181 5.56 -3.63 0.85
CA VAL A 181 4.79 -4.75 1.42
C VAL A 181 3.38 -4.26 1.73
N TYR A 182 2.39 -4.86 1.09
CA TYR A 182 0.98 -4.57 1.29
C TYR A 182 0.34 -5.52 2.31
N THR A 183 -0.43 -4.98 3.27
CA THR A 183 -0.91 -5.71 4.45
C THR A 183 -2.43 -5.71 4.65
N ASP A 184 -3.23 -5.05 3.81
CA ASP A 184 -4.71 -5.03 3.91
C ASP A 184 -5.41 -5.57 2.63
N ASN A 185 -5.09 -6.82 2.26
CA ASN A 185 -5.64 -7.49 1.05
C ASN A 185 -6.84 -8.42 1.31
N ARG A 186 -7.13 -8.75 2.57
CA ARG A 186 -8.35 -9.43 3.03
C ARG A 186 -8.69 -10.70 2.25
N LYS A 187 -7.69 -11.55 2.06
CA LYS A 187 -7.80 -12.71 1.15
C LYS A 187 -8.25 -14.00 1.83
N MET A 188 -8.40 -14.09 3.16
CA MET A 188 -8.77 -15.36 3.82
C MET A 188 -9.82 -15.20 4.91
N PHE A 189 -10.86 -16.04 4.91
CA PHE A 189 -11.94 -16.02 5.90
C PHE A 189 -12.71 -17.35 5.98
N SER A 190 -13.48 -17.50 7.06
CA SER A 190 -14.40 -18.64 7.23
C SER A 190 -15.65 -18.44 6.38
N VAL A 191 -16.01 -19.47 5.63
CA VAL A 191 -17.19 -19.47 4.74
C VAL A 191 -18.49 -19.37 5.54
N LYS A 192 -18.51 -19.91 6.76
CA LYS A 192 -19.67 -19.90 7.68
C LYS A 192 -20.15 -18.49 8.05
N LYS A 193 -19.32 -17.45 7.87
CA LYS A 193 -19.67 -16.06 8.17
C LYS A 193 -20.57 -15.41 7.13
N GLY A 194 -20.81 -16.07 5.98
CA GLY A 194 -21.62 -15.50 4.91
C GLY A 194 -21.00 -14.25 4.27
N ILE A 195 -19.67 -14.11 4.33
CA ILE A 195 -18.94 -13.01 3.70
C ILE A 195 -19.06 -13.12 2.18
N GLN A 196 -19.29 -12.00 1.53
CA GLN A 196 -19.37 -11.89 0.07
C GLN A 196 -18.54 -10.71 -0.41
N PHE A 197 -17.95 -10.82 -1.60
CA PHE A 197 -17.31 -9.69 -2.27
C PHE A 197 -18.37 -8.78 -2.90
N LYS A 198 -18.15 -7.47 -2.78
CA LYS A 198 -18.94 -6.43 -3.44
C LYS A 198 -18.05 -5.46 -4.21
N GLY A 199 -18.54 -5.03 -5.37
CA GLY A 199 -17.87 -4.15 -6.32
C GLY A 199 -17.40 -4.89 -7.56
N LYS A 200 -17.80 -4.42 -8.75
CA LYS A 200 -17.35 -5.00 -10.03
C LYS A 200 -15.84 -4.94 -10.21
N VAL A 201 -15.20 -3.96 -9.59
CA VAL A 201 -13.76 -3.74 -9.48
C VAL A 201 -13.46 -3.08 -8.13
N HIS A 202 -12.21 -3.21 -7.65
CA HIS A 202 -11.82 -2.82 -6.28
C HIS A 202 -12.73 -3.49 -5.26
N GLU A 203 -13.05 -4.75 -5.53
CA GLU A 203 -13.96 -5.55 -4.76
C GLU A 203 -13.51 -5.67 -3.31
N GLU A 204 -14.46 -5.66 -2.38
CA GLU A 204 -14.15 -5.87 -0.98
C GLU A 204 -15.07 -6.90 -0.33
N PRO A 205 -14.54 -7.74 0.57
CA PRO A 205 -15.33 -8.66 1.35
C PRO A 205 -16.15 -7.88 2.37
N ILE A 206 -17.46 -8.14 2.39
CA ILE A 206 -18.42 -7.56 3.32
C ILE A 206 -19.14 -8.66 4.11
N ASN A 207 -19.53 -8.36 5.33
CA ASN A 207 -20.37 -9.23 6.14
C ASN A 207 -21.80 -9.28 5.58
N ALA A 208 -22.57 -10.29 5.97
CA ALA A 208 -23.97 -10.46 5.55
C ALA A 208 -24.88 -9.27 5.94
N ASP A 209 -24.53 -8.54 7.01
CA ASP A 209 -25.23 -7.33 7.47
C ASP A 209 -24.77 -6.04 6.73
N GLY A 210 -23.84 -6.16 5.79
CA GLY A 210 -23.27 -5.04 5.03
C GLY A 210 -22.11 -4.32 5.72
N SER A 211 -21.72 -4.72 6.93
CA SER A 211 -20.55 -4.16 7.62
C SER A 211 -19.23 -4.65 7.02
N ILE A 212 -18.17 -3.87 7.21
CA ILE A 212 -16.81 -4.27 6.80
C ILE A 212 -16.22 -5.14 7.91
N PRO A 213 -15.76 -6.37 7.63
CA PRO A 213 -15.11 -7.21 8.65
C PRO A 213 -13.81 -6.59 9.16
N GLN A 214 -13.49 -6.83 10.43
CA GLN A 214 -12.20 -6.47 11.02
C GLN A 214 -11.08 -7.21 10.28
N ASN A 215 -10.03 -6.50 9.85
CA ASN A 215 -8.86 -7.10 9.22
C ASN A 215 -7.78 -7.45 10.25
N ILE A 216 -7.16 -8.61 10.10
CA ILE A 216 -5.95 -9.01 10.84
C ILE A 216 -4.85 -9.32 9.82
N THR A 217 -3.69 -8.68 9.99
CA THR A 217 -2.52 -9.01 9.16
C THR A 217 -1.76 -10.17 9.79
N VAL A 218 -1.31 -11.13 8.98
CA VAL A 218 -0.53 -12.28 9.44
C VAL A 218 0.80 -12.38 8.72
N ASP A 219 1.80 -12.91 9.42
CA ASP A 219 3.14 -13.23 8.92
C ASP A 219 3.10 -14.44 7.98
N ILE A 220 2.45 -14.26 6.83
CA ILE A 220 2.47 -15.18 5.70
C ILE A 220 2.93 -14.35 4.51
N MET A 221 4.12 -14.64 3.99
CA MET A 221 4.70 -13.87 2.91
C MET A 221 4.30 -14.43 1.54
N ILE A 222 3.59 -13.60 0.78
CA ILE A 222 3.25 -13.81 -0.61
C ILE A 222 4.09 -12.86 -1.45
N CYS A 223 4.78 -13.37 -2.45
CA CYS A 223 5.50 -12.54 -3.39
C CYS A 223 4.65 -12.37 -4.64
N HIS A 224 4.57 -11.13 -5.12
CA HIS A 224 4.09 -10.86 -6.47
C HIS A 224 5.19 -11.30 -7.46
N ASP A 225 4.83 -12.03 -8.51
CA ASP A 225 5.74 -12.42 -9.60
C ASP A 225 6.22 -11.21 -10.38
N GLY A 226 5.38 -10.18 -10.47
CA GLY A 226 5.67 -8.98 -11.23
C GLY A 226 5.69 -9.28 -12.69
N TYR A 227 5.08 -8.39 -13.42
CA TYR A 227 5.39 -8.21 -14.81
C TYR A 227 6.26 -6.97 -14.93
N ASP A 228 7.04 -6.91 -16.01
CA ASP A 228 7.47 -5.63 -16.53
C ASP A 228 6.21 -4.83 -16.90
N PRO A 229 6.03 -3.59 -16.41
CA PRO A 229 4.98 -2.67 -16.86
C PRO A 229 4.85 -2.56 -18.39
N GLU A 230 5.90 -2.90 -19.15
CA GLU A 230 5.90 -2.94 -20.61
C GLU A 230 5.17 -4.15 -21.22
N VAL A 231 4.93 -5.23 -20.45
CA VAL A 231 4.31 -6.49 -20.92
C VAL A 231 2.82 -6.58 -20.59
N ILE A 232 2.37 -5.97 -19.48
CA ILE A 232 0.94 -5.80 -19.22
C ILE A 232 0.49 -4.55 -19.94
N ASN A 233 -0.59 -4.64 -20.71
CA ASN A 233 -1.25 -3.44 -21.23
C ASN A 233 -1.95 -2.72 -20.06
N LEU A 234 -1.18 -1.97 -19.28
CA LEU A 234 -1.64 -1.20 -18.12
C LEU A 234 -2.75 -0.23 -18.53
N SER A 235 -2.71 0.25 -19.78
CA SER A 235 -3.77 1.06 -20.36
C SER A 235 -5.08 0.28 -20.43
N GLU A 236 -5.12 -0.89 -21.07
CA GLU A 236 -6.34 -1.71 -21.16
C GLU A 236 -6.89 -2.10 -19.78
N LYS A 237 -6.01 -2.44 -18.84
CA LYS A 237 -6.40 -2.74 -17.45
C LYS A 237 -7.05 -1.51 -16.81
N ASN A 238 -6.46 -0.33 -16.99
CA ASN A 238 -7.01 0.91 -16.45
C ASN A 238 -8.33 1.28 -17.13
N ASP A 239 -8.44 1.13 -18.46
CA ASP A 239 -9.66 1.41 -19.23
C ASP A 239 -10.83 0.53 -18.77
N ARG A 240 -10.57 -0.77 -18.57
CA ARG A 240 -11.54 -1.69 -17.95
C ARG A 240 -11.93 -1.19 -16.57
N ASN A 241 -10.96 -0.87 -15.71
CA ASN A 241 -11.26 -0.41 -14.36
C ASN A 241 -12.09 0.89 -14.36
N ILE A 242 -11.78 1.88 -15.21
CA ILE A 242 -12.57 3.11 -15.41
C ILE A 242 -14.02 2.77 -15.76
N LYS A 243 -14.24 1.86 -16.73
CA LYS A 243 -15.57 1.40 -17.14
C LYS A 243 -16.33 0.79 -15.96
N LEU A 244 -15.71 -0.13 -15.22
CA LEU A 244 -16.36 -0.84 -14.12
C LEU A 244 -16.61 0.07 -12.91
N THR A 245 -15.68 0.95 -12.56
CA THR A 245 -15.87 1.93 -11.47
C THR A 245 -17.00 2.89 -11.82
N ARG A 246 -17.15 3.31 -13.09
CA ARG A 246 -18.28 4.15 -13.52
C ARG A 246 -19.62 3.45 -13.32
N GLN A 247 -19.73 2.16 -13.64
CA GLN A 247 -20.95 1.39 -13.36
C GLN A 247 -21.23 1.33 -11.85
N MET A 248 -20.20 1.15 -11.01
CA MET A 248 -20.38 1.17 -9.55
C MET A 248 -20.86 2.53 -9.03
N MET A 249 -20.43 3.64 -9.64
CA MET A 249 -20.93 4.98 -9.29
C MET A 249 -22.42 5.16 -9.62
N GLU A 250 -22.93 4.46 -10.65
CA GLU A 250 -24.35 4.47 -11.01
C GLU A 250 -25.16 3.58 -10.06
N GLU A 251 -24.63 2.42 -9.68
CA GLU A 251 -25.28 1.46 -8.77
C GLU A 251 -25.28 1.92 -7.32
N GLU A 252 -24.20 2.56 -6.85
CA GLU A 252 -24.02 3.03 -5.48
C GLU A 252 -23.57 4.51 -5.44
N PRO A 253 -24.41 5.47 -5.85
CA PRO A 253 -24.01 6.88 -6.01
C PRO A 253 -23.66 7.59 -4.70
N SER A 254 -24.08 7.03 -3.55
CA SER A 254 -23.76 7.54 -2.22
C SER A 254 -22.49 6.94 -1.62
N ASN A 255 -21.90 5.92 -2.24
CA ASN A 255 -20.68 5.30 -1.74
C ASN A 255 -19.45 6.11 -2.19
N PRO A 256 -18.75 6.80 -1.26
CA PRO A 256 -17.64 7.70 -1.60
C PRO A 256 -16.44 6.98 -2.23
N LYS A 257 -16.30 5.67 -1.97
CA LYS A 257 -15.24 4.82 -2.50
C LYS A 257 -15.14 4.89 -4.02
N TRP A 258 -16.28 4.87 -4.71
CA TRP A 258 -16.30 4.81 -6.17
C TRP A 258 -15.81 6.11 -6.81
N LEU A 259 -16.11 7.26 -6.19
CA LEU A 259 -15.54 8.54 -6.64
C LEU A 259 -14.03 8.59 -6.45
N TYR A 260 -13.52 8.08 -5.32
CA TYR A 260 -12.09 8.00 -5.07
C TYR A 260 -11.38 7.12 -6.11
N PHE A 261 -11.85 5.89 -6.30
CA PHE A 261 -11.23 5.00 -7.28
C PHE A 261 -11.29 5.58 -8.68
N TYR A 262 -12.45 6.10 -9.10
CA TYR A 262 -12.59 6.71 -10.41
C TYR A 262 -11.59 7.86 -10.61
N ALA A 263 -11.44 8.74 -9.62
CA ALA A 263 -10.44 9.81 -9.65
C ALA A 263 -9.00 9.29 -9.73
N ARG A 264 -8.68 8.19 -9.04
CA ARG A 264 -7.37 7.54 -9.09
C ARG A 264 -7.09 6.92 -10.48
N GLU A 265 -8.06 6.23 -11.06
CA GLU A 265 -7.92 5.67 -12.41
C GLU A 265 -7.75 6.77 -13.48
N LEU A 266 -8.49 7.88 -13.37
CA LEU A 266 -8.29 9.06 -14.22
C LEU A 266 -6.90 9.68 -14.03
N HIS A 267 -6.38 9.68 -12.79
CA HIS A 267 -5.03 10.15 -12.52
C HIS A 267 -3.97 9.28 -13.22
N TYR A 268 -4.11 7.96 -13.20
CA TYR A 268 -3.23 7.05 -13.95
C TYR A 268 -3.32 7.25 -15.46
N ALA A 269 -4.51 7.57 -15.97
CA ALA A 269 -4.71 7.93 -17.37
C ALA A 269 -4.20 9.35 -17.73
N SER A 270 -3.63 10.10 -16.77
CA SER A 270 -3.17 11.49 -16.97
C SER A 270 -4.28 12.43 -17.49
N GLU A 271 -5.51 12.20 -17.05
CA GLU A 271 -6.68 13.00 -17.40
C GLU A 271 -6.69 14.36 -16.67
N ASP A 272 -7.67 15.21 -16.99
CA ASP A 272 -7.76 16.57 -16.45
C ASP A 272 -7.78 16.60 -14.91
N THR A 273 -6.70 17.16 -14.34
CA THR A 273 -6.51 17.35 -12.90
C THR A 273 -7.64 18.14 -12.22
N HIS A 274 -8.36 19.01 -12.94
CA HIS A 274 -9.51 19.73 -12.38
C HIS A 274 -10.72 18.81 -12.16
N ILE A 275 -10.95 17.86 -13.06
CA ILE A 275 -12.00 16.83 -12.91
C ILE A 275 -11.64 15.94 -11.72
N ILE A 276 -10.38 15.50 -11.64
CA ILE A 276 -9.86 14.67 -10.54
C ILE A 276 -10.02 15.39 -9.19
N GLU A 277 -9.60 16.67 -9.10
CA GLU A 277 -9.78 17.50 -7.89
C GLU A 277 -11.26 17.55 -7.47
N THR A 278 -12.17 17.80 -8.42
CA THR A 278 -13.61 17.90 -8.16
C THR A 278 -14.19 16.59 -7.64
N LEU A 279 -13.82 15.46 -8.23
CA LEU A 279 -14.26 14.13 -7.82
C LEU A 279 -13.78 13.80 -6.40
N LEU A 280 -12.52 14.11 -6.07
CA LEU A 280 -11.94 13.85 -4.76
C LEU A 280 -12.58 14.72 -3.67
N ILE A 281 -12.82 16.00 -3.93
CA ILE A 281 -13.55 16.88 -3.00
C ILE A 281 -14.95 16.29 -2.72
N LYS A 282 -15.67 15.88 -3.77
CA LYS A 282 -16.99 15.25 -3.62
C LYS A 282 -16.91 13.93 -2.84
N ALA A 283 -15.90 13.11 -3.08
CA ALA A 283 -15.67 11.87 -2.33
C ALA A 283 -15.47 12.16 -0.84
N ILE A 284 -14.63 13.14 -0.50
CA ILE A 284 -14.35 13.55 0.89
C ILE A 284 -15.61 14.10 1.56
N ASP A 285 -16.44 14.85 0.84
CA ASP A 285 -17.72 15.34 1.37
C ASP A 285 -18.71 14.19 1.65
N LEU A 286 -18.81 13.21 0.75
CA LEU A 286 -19.60 12.00 1.01
C LEU A 286 -19.04 11.20 2.19
N TYR A 287 -17.72 11.11 2.32
CA TYR A 287 -17.09 10.46 3.48
C TYR A 287 -17.55 11.10 4.79
N LYS A 288 -17.71 12.43 4.90
CA LYS A 288 -18.14 13.09 6.15
C LYS A 288 -19.43 12.50 6.73
N GLN A 289 -20.38 12.11 5.87
CA GLN A 289 -21.70 11.61 6.26
C GLN A 289 -21.79 10.08 6.24
N SER A 290 -20.80 9.40 5.66
CA SER A 290 -20.78 7.96 5.51
C SER A 290 -20.31 7.25 6.79
N THR A 291 -20.88 6.08 7.07
CA THR A 291 -20.30 5.13 8.05
C THR A 291 -19.10 4.37 7.47
N TYR A 292 -18.95 4.37 6.15
CA TYR A 292 -17.82 3.79 5.41
C TYR A 292 -16.68 4.81 5.29
N LYS A 293 -15.53 4.51 5.91
CA LYS A 293 -14.38 5.45 6.01
C LYS A 293 -13.06 4.88 5.49
N ARG A 294 -13.05 3.65 4.99
CA ARG A 294 -11.83 2.87 4.71
C ARG A 294 -10.84 3.60 3.83
N TYR A 295 -11.28 4.09 2.66
CA TYR A 295 -10.41 4.76 1.68
C TYR A 295 -10.40 6.30 1.80
N GLN A 296 -10.88 6.85 2.93
CA GLN A 296 -10.87 8.29 3.15
C GLN A 296 -9.44 8.86 3.20
N PRO A 297 -8.47 8.25 3.93
CA PRO A 297 -7.09 8.74 3.97
C PRO A 297 -6.45 8.79 2.58
N GLU A 298 -6.64 7.77 1.76
CA GLU A 298 -6.06 7.68 0.42
C GLU A 298 -6.68 8.69 -0.55
N ALA A 299 -7.98 8.96 -0.43
CA ALA A 299 -8.65 10.02 -1.18
C ALA A 299 -8.08 11.40 -0.83
N ILE A 300 -7.86 11.66 0.46
CA ILE A 300 -7.25 12.91 0.93
C ILE A 300 -5.80 13.01 0.45
N LEU A 301 -5.02 11.93 0.54
CA LEU A 301 -3.62 11.89 0.13
C LEU A 301 -3.47 12.16 -1.37
N LEU A 302 -4.32 11.56 -2.21
CA LEU A 302 -4.35 11.83 -3.65
C LEU A 302 -4.72 13.29 -3.92
N LEU A 303 -5.70 13.86 -3.19
CA LEU A 303 -6.06 15.27 -3.33
C LEU A 303 -4.89 16.18 -2.94
N CYS A 304 -4.17 15.87 -1.85
CA CYS A 304 -2.96 16.61 -1.44
C CYS A 304 -1.92 16.62 -2.56
N SER A 305 -1.69 15.49 -3.25
CA SER A 305 -0.78 15.43 -4.39
C SER A 305 -1.18 16.38 -5.53
N ILE A 306 -2.47 16.41 -5.87
CA ILE A 306 -3.01 17.28 -6.93
C ILE A 306 -2.92 18.76 -6.51
N LEU A 307 -3.30 19.10 -5.28
CA LEU A 307 -3.23 20.47 -4.76
C LEU A 307 -1.80 20.98 -4.70
N PHE A 308 -0.84 20.11 -4.36
CA PHE A 308 0.58 20.42 -4.36
C PHE A 308 1.07 20.73 -5.78
N GLN A 309 0.75 19.88 -6.76
CA GLN A 309 1.09 20.12 -8.18
C GLN A 309 0.52 21.44 -8.70
N LYS A 310 -0.73 21.76 -8.30
CA LYS A 310 -1.42 23.01 -8.65
C LYS A 310 -1.01 24.21 -7.80
N ARG A 311 -0.05 24.04 -6.86
CA ARG A 311 0.44 25.06 -5.92
C ARG A 311 -0.67 25.72 -5.08
N GLN A 312 -1.75 24.99 -4.80
CA GLN A 312 -2.85 25.45 -3.95
C GLN A 312 -2.54 25.23 -2.46
N ILE A 313 -1.49 25.89 -1.96
CA ILE A 313 -0.89 25.61 -0.63
C ILE A 313 -1.88 25.76 0.52
N ARG A 314 -2.79 26.74 0.45
CA ARG A 314 -3.80 26.94 1.50
C ARG A 314 -4.72 25.72 1.65
N LYS A 315 -5.33 25.28 0.55
CA LYS A 315 -6.18 24.07 0.56
C LYS A 315 -5.37 22.83 0.93
N LEU A 316 -4.15 22.71 0.41
CA LEU A 316 -3.27 21.60 0.75
C LEU A 316 -3.10 21.47 2.27
N ASN A 317 -2.80 22.56 2.97
CA ASN A 317 -2.69 22.54 4.44
C ASN A 317 -4.00 22.13 5.12
N GLU A 318 -5.15 22.62 4.66
CA GLU A 318 -6.46 22.24 5.20
C GLU A 318 -6.71 20.72 5.11
N TYR A 319 -6.34 20.09 3.99
CA TYR A 319 -6.47 18.64 3.82
C TYR A 319 -5.38 17.83 4.53
N LEU A 320 -4.18 18.38 4.70
CA LEU A 320 -3.14 17.75 5.53
C LEU A 320 -3.53 17.72 7.00
N ASP A 321 -4.16 18.78 7.51
CA ASP A 321 -4.67 18.81 8.88
C ASP A 321 -5.81 17.79 9.08
N LEU A 322 -6.71 17.67 8.09
CA LEU A 322 -7.74 16.63 8.09
C LEU A 322 -7.12 15.21 8.07
N LEU A 323 -6.07 14.99 7.28
CA LEU A 323 -5.39 13.69 7.22
C LEU A 323 -4.72 13.34 8.56
N GLU A 324 -4.06 14.31 9.21
CA GLU A 324 -3.45 14.13 10.53
C GLU A 324 -4.50 13.83 11.62
N GLU A 325 -5.66 14.48 11.56
CA GLU A 325 -6.77 14.20 12.48
C GLU A 325 -7.29 12.75 12.32
N LEU A 326 -7.40 12.27 11.08
CA LEU A 326 -7.88 10.93 10.76
C LEU A 326 -6.83 9.83 11.00
N GLN A 327 -5.56 10.15 10.76
CA GLN A 327 -4.41 9.25 10.86
C GLN A 327 -3.25 9.97 11.57
N PRO A 328 -3.28 10.05 12.91
CA PRO A 328 -2.20 10.68 13.66
C PRO A 328 -0.86 10.03 13.39
N LEU A 329 0.23 10.83 13.34
CA LEU A 329 1.60 10.36 13.08
C LEU A 329 1.81 9.79 11.67
N CYS A 330 0.97 10.16 10.71
CA CYS A 330 1.15 9.79 9.31
C CYS A 330 2.43 10.42 8.72
N SER A 331 3.37 9.60 8.24
CA SER A 331 4.61 10.06 7.61
C SER A 331 4.37 10.93 6.38
N ASP A 332 3.28 10.69 5.65
CA ASP A 332 2.97 11.41 4.42
C ASP A 332 2.57 12.86 4.69
N VAL A 333 1.93 13.13 5.83
CA VAL A 333 1.65 14.50 6.26
C VAL A 333 2.95 15.26 6.48
N ASN A 334 3.91 14.65 7.17
CA ASN A 334 5.24 15.24 7.40
C ASN A 334 6.01 15.44 6.09
N TYR A 335 5.88 14.51 5.14
CA TYR A 335 6.45 14.62 3.80
C TYR A 335 5.94 15.86 3.06
N TYR A 336 4.61 16.04 2.95
CA TYR A 336 4.06 17.20 2.25
C TYR A 336 4.35 18.52 2.96
N ARG A 337 4.27 18.58 4.30
CA ARG A 337 4.65 19.79 5.06
C ARG A 337 6.11 20.17 4.81
N SER A 338 6.99 19.17 4.73
CA SER A 338 8.41 19.36 4.42
C SER A 338 8.63 19.82 2.97
N LEU A 339 7.87 19.28 2.00
CA LEU A 339 7.89 19.76 0.61
C LEU A 339 7.46 21.23 0.52
N ILE A 340 6.39 21.64 1.20
CA ILE A 340 5.94 23.04 1.21
C ILE A 340 7.06 23.96 1.72
N LEU A 341 7.70 23.59 2.84
CA LEU A 341 8.80 24.36 3.41
C LEU A 341 10.01 24.39 2.47
N PHE A 342 10.35 23.26 1.85
CA PHE A 342 11.44 23.18 0.88
C PHE A 342 11.21 24.12 -0.32
N TYR A 343 10.00 24.16 -0.85
CA TYR A 343 9.63 25.10 -1.92
C TYR A 343 9.70 26.56 -1.47
N ASP A 344 9.26 26.88 -0.25
CA ASP A 344 9.36 28.23 0.31
C ASP A 344 10.83 28.67 0.45
N ILE A 345 11.70 27.79 0.94
CA ILE A 345 13.15 28.05 1.01
C ILE A 345 13.70 28.34 -0.39
N ARG A 346 13.39 27.52 -1.40
CA ARG A 346 13.84 27.76 -2.78
C ARG A 346 13.34 29.09 -3.35
N LEU A 347 12.08 29.46 -3.09
CA LEU A 347 11.52 30.74 -3.53
C LEU A 347 12.20 31.93 -2.85
N LYS A 348 12.48 31.85 -1.54
CA LYS A 348 13.21 32.88 -0.79
C LYS A 348 14.64 33.01 -1.28
N THR A 349 15.31 31.88 -1.56
CA THR A 349 16.65 31.89 -2.16
C THR A 349 16.64 32.57 -3.52
N GLY A 350 15.67 32.28 -4.38
CA GLY A 350 15.52 32.95 -5.68
C GLY A 350 15.37 34.46 -5.55
N LYS A 351 14.49 34.93 -4.64
CA LYS A 351 14.33 36.38 -4.38
C LYS A 351 15.61 37.04 -3.87
N LEU A 352 16.35 36.36 -2.99
CA LEU A 352 17.62 36.85 -2.49
C LEU A 352 18.65 36.96 -3.63
N LEU A 353 18.65 35.99 -4.53
CA LEU A 353 19.51 35.95 -5.71
C LEU A 353 19.21 37.12 -6.66
N ASP A 354 17.94 37.39 -6.95
CA ASP A 354 17.51 38.55 -7.76
C ASP A 354 17.89 39.89 -7.11
N THR A 355 17.73 39.99 -5.78
CA THR A 355 18.09 41.18 -5.00
C THR A 355 19.60 41.45 -5.04
N LEU A 356 20.41 40.39 -4.88
CA LEU A 356 21.86 40.53 -4.90
C LEU A 356 22.40 40.81 -6.30
N LYS A 357 21.89 40.15 -7.35
CA LYS A 357 22.25 40.44 -8.75
C LYS A 357 21.97 41.88 -9.13
N SER A 358 20.79 42.40 -8.82
CA SER A 358 20.44 43.79 -9.11
C SER A 358 21.33 44.78 -8.34
N SER A 359 21.75 44.44 -7.13
CA SER A 359 22.71 45.25 -6.35
C SER A 359 24.14 45.23 -6.91
N GLU A 360 24.54 44.15 -7.58
CA GLU A 360 25.87 44.01 -8.19
C GLU A 360 25.95 44.75 -9.53
N LEU A 361 24.87 44.71 -10.33
CA LEU A 361 24.85 45.17 -11.71
C LEU A 361 24.58 46.67 -11.91
N GLU A 362 23.96 47.39 -10.96
CA GLU A 362 23.55 48.78 -11.26
C GLU A 362 23.98 49.91 -10.31
N ASN A 363 24.30 49.72 -9.02
CA ASN A 363 24.37 50.92 -8.14
C ASN A 363 25.37 50.97 -6.98
N ASN A 364 26.14 49.91 -6.69
CA ASN A 364 27.09 49.97 -5.57
C ASN A 364 28.46 50.53 -5.98
N LYS A 365 28.66 51.84 -5.76
CA LYS A 365 29.89 52.58 -6.09
C LYS A 365 31.06 52.31 -5.14
N TYR A 366 30.79 51.80 -3.94
CA TYR A 366 31.79 51.58 -2.89
C TYR A 366 31.56 50.23 -2.19
N SER A 367 32.65 49.63 -1.72
CA SER A 367 32.65 48.47 -0.84
C SER A 367 33.77 48.63 0.18
N PHE A 368 33.42 48.58 1.47
CA PHE A 368 34.38 48.67 2.58
C PHE A 368 34.89 47.30 3.04
N ILE A 369 34.24 46.21 2.60
CA ILE A 369 34.64 44.83 2.92
C ILE A 369 35.71 44.38 1.92
N ASP A 370 35.43 44.57 0.63
CA ASP A 370 36.30 44.12 -0.45
C ASP A 370 35.90 44.83 -1.76
N SER A 371 36.83 45.58 -2.34
CA SER A 371 36.62 46.41 -3.52
C SER A 371 36.36 45.61 -4.81
N SER A 372 36.78 44.34 -4.86
CA SER A 372 36.47 43.43 -5.97
C SER A 372 35.01 42.94 -5.95
N LYS A 373 34.33 43.10 -4.81
CA LYS A 373 32.98 42.59 -4.52
C LYS A 373 32.88 41.06 -4.54
N ASP A 374 33.99 40.35 -4.44
CA ASP A 374 34.02 38.88 -4.46
C ASP A 374 33.26 38.24 -3.29
N HIS A 375 33.13 38.94 -2.16
CA HIS A 375 32.25 38.50 -1.07
C HIS A 375 30.77 38.38 -1.49
N ILE A 376 30.29 39.24 -2.40
CA ILE A 376 28.92 39.19 -2.96
C ILE A 376 28.82 38.04 -3.96
N LYS A 377 29.79 37.92 -4.88
CA LYS A 377 29.86 36.82 -5.85
C LYS A 377 29.94 35.46 -5.17
N ALA A 378 30.76 35.34 -4.12
CA ALA A 378 30.87 34.12 -3.33
C ALA A 378 29.54 33.75 -2.65
N LEU A 379 28.78 34.73 -2.15
CA LEU A 379 27.43 34.48 -1.62
C LEU A 379 26.46 34.06 -2.72
N LEU A 380 26.49 34.70 -3.90
CA LEU A 380 25.67 34.31 -5.05
C LEU A 380 25.97 32.87 -5.51
N ILE A 381 27.24 32.47 -5.57
CA ILE A 381 27.66 31.09 -5.87
C ILE A 381 27.04 30.11 -4.87
N GLU A 382 27.09 30.41 -3.57
CA GLU A 382 26.48 29.57 -2.53
C GLU A 382 24.95 29.44 -2.72
N LEU A 383 24.27 30.54 -3.06
CA LEU A 383 22.84 30.55 -3.32
C LEU A 383 22.47 29.75 -4.57
N TYR A 384 23.22 29.93 -5.67
CA TYR A 384 23.06 29.14 -6.90
C TYR A 384 23.21 27.65 -6.63
N CYS A 385 24.25 27.24 -5.90
CA CYS A 385 24.42 25.84 -5.51
C CYS A 385 23.24 25.32 -4.66
N SER A 386 22.63 26.14 -3.82
CA SER A 386 21.50 25.72 -2.97
C SER A 386 20.18 25.52 -3.72
N ILE A 387 20.08 26.03 -4.95
CA ILE A 387 18.94 25.82 -5.86
C ILE A 387 19.30 24.93 -7.06
N ASP A 388 20.43 24.23 -7.00
CA ASP A 388 20.93 23.34 -8.05
C ASP A 388 21.23 24.04 -9.40
N ASP A 389 21.46 25.35 -9.38
CA ASP A 389 21.88 26.12 -10.56
C ASP A 389 23.41 26.15 -10.64
N TRP A 390 23.97 25.05 -11.13
CA TRP A 390 25.42 24.88 -11.23
C TRP A 390 26.05 25.77 -12.30
N GLU A 391 25.34 26.06 -13.38
CA GLU A 391 25.83 26.92 -14.47
C GLU A 391 26.02 28.36 -13.98
N GLY A 392 25.02 28.90 -13.26
CA GLY A 392 25.13 30.21 -12.62
C GLY A 392 26.28 30.26 -11.59
N ALA A 393 26.46 29.19 -10.81
CA ALA A 393 27.54 29.09 -9.84
C ALA A 393 28.94 29.09 -10.51
N PHE A 394 29.14 28.31 -11.58
CA PHE A 394 30.43 28.24 -12.27
C PHE A 394 30.77 29.53 -13.02
N THR A 395 29.77 30.17 -13.64
CA THR A 395 29.96 31.46 -14.32
C THR A 395 30.53 32.51 -13.36
N LEU A 396 29.93 32.68 -12.18
CA LEU A 396 30.43 33.63 -11.18
C LEU A 396 31.77 33.19 -10.57
N PHE A 397 32.03 31.89 -10.46
CA PHE A 397 33.30 31.38 -9.96
C PHE A 397 34.47 31.81 -10.85
N ASP A 398 34.29 31.80 -12.17
CA ASP A 398 35.33 32.21 -13.11
C ASP A 398 35.64 33.71 -13.01
N GLU A 399 34.69 34.52 -12.54
CA GLU A 399 34.85 35.96 -12.32
C GLU A 399 35.46 36.34 -10.96
N LEU A 400 35.63 35.39 -10.02
CA LEU A 400 36.24 35.65 -8.72
C LEU A 400 37.73 35.99 -8.83
N GLN A 401 38.15 37.10 -8.21
CA GLN A 401 39.55 37.52 -8.13
C GLN A 401 40.27 36.99 -6.87
N SER A 402 39.53 36.73 -5.79
CA SER A 402 39.99 36.33 -4.48
C SER A 402 40.37 34.85 -4.49
N THR A 403 41.67 34.59 -4.34
CA THR A 403 42.21 33.23 -4.18
C THR A 403 41.59 32.49 -3.00
N GLU A 404 41.25 33.19 -1.93
CA GLU A 404 40.59 32.60 -0.76
C GLU A 404 39.18 32.12 -1.08
N ALA A 405 38.37 32.98 -1.71
CA ALA A 405 37.00 32.64 -2.13
C ALA A 405 36.98 31.47 -3.10
N ARG A 406 37.89 31.49 -4.10
CA ARG A 406 38.06 30.39 -5.07
C ARG A 406 38.41 29.07 -4.38
N ASN A 407 39.38 29.10 -3.48
CA ASN A 407 39.82 27.90 -2.74
C ASN A 407 38.71 27.33 -1.85
N LYS A 408 37.89 28.18 -1.24
CA LYS A 408 36.73 27.75 -0.43
C LYS A 408 35.73 26.93 -1.26
N PHE A 409 35.36 27.45 -2.44
CA PHE A 409 34.45 26.75 -3.35
C PHE A 409 35.04 25.43 -3.88
N LEU A 410 36.29 25.45 -4.36
CA LEU A 410 36.97 24.26 -4.87
C LEU A 410 37.11 23.15 -3.82
N ARG A 411 37.37 23.50 -2.56
CA ARG A 411 37.39 22.52 -1.45
C ARG A 411 36.06 21.80 -1.30
N ARG A 412 34.94 22.51 -1.37
CA ARG A 412 33.59 21.93 -1.28
C ARG A 412 33.34 20.96 -2.44
N VAL A 413 33.61 21.38 -3.68
CA VAL A 413 33.43 20.53 -4.87
C VAL A 413 34.30 19.28 -4.79
N LYS A 414 35.57 19.43 -4.37
CA LYS A 414 36.48 18.29 -4.19
C LYS A 414 35.98 17.30 -3.13
N THR A 415 35.44 17.79 -2.02
CA THR A 415 34.84 16.94 -0.98
C THR A 415 33.66 16.14 -1.55
N ILE A 416 32.75 16.80 -2.28
CA ILE A 416 31.61 16.13 -2.92
C ILE A 416 32.10 15.05 -3.89
N ASN A 417 33.02 15.38 -4.79
CA ASN A 417 33.55 14.43 -5.78
C ASN A 417 34.24 13.22 -5.12
N THR A 418 34.97 13.44 -4.03
CA THR A 418 35.63 12.37 -3.26
C THR A 418 34.61 11.41 -2.66
N HIS A 419 33.45 11.90 -2.19
CA HIS A 419 32.39 11.06 -1.66
C HIS A 419 31.65 10.29 -2.77
N ILE A 420 31.39 10.93 -3.90
CA ILE A 420 30.75 10.29 -5.05
C ILE A 420 31.62 9.15 -5.60
N SER A 421 32.92 9.40 -5.80
CA SER A 421 33.89 8.41 -6.33
C SER A 421 34.11 7.19 -5.42
N LYS A 422 33.60 7.20 -4.19
CA LYS A 422 33.64 6.05 -3.27
C LYS A 422 32.37 5.20 -3.34
N LYS A 423 31.30 5.72 -3.95
CA LYS A 423 29.97 5.10 -4.01
C LYS A 423 29.62 4.57 -5.39
N ILE A 424 30.18 5.20 -6.44
CA ILE A 424 30.26 4.68 -7.81
C ILE A 424 31.53 3.83 -7.89
#